data_AF-A0AA50HVV4-F1
#
_entry.id   AF-A0AA50HVV4-F1
#
_cell.length_a   1.000
_cell.length_b   1.000
_cell.length_c   1.000
_cell.angle_alpha   90.00
_cell.angle_beta   90.00
_cell.angle_gamma   90.00
#
_symmetry.space_group_name_H-M   'P 1'
#
loop_
_entity.id
_entity.type
_entity.pdbx_description
1 polymer ?
#
loop_
_entity_poly.entity_id
_entity_poly.type
_entity_poly.pdbx_seq_one_letter_code
_entity_poly.pdbx_strand_id
1 'polypeptide(L)'
;MPAIPPDCHLLFTSSKKLDRRLKSTKYLEGNATIREFALISPWNVDALIHQIQAIAQDLQLPLAAETEGFLAEALGNDTRLIWNELGKLKLYSESQTGP
;
A
#
# COMPACT_ATOMS: atom_id res chain seq x y z
N MET A 1 20.82 5.64 -21.42
CA MET A 1 20.07 6.91 -21.50
C MET A 1 21.04 8.08 -21.26
N PRO A 2 21.69 8.63 -22.30
CA PRO A 2 22.66 9.72 -22.12
C PRO A 2 22.00 11.11 -22.06
N ALA A 3 20.71 11.22 -22.40
CA ALA A 3 20.02 12.51 -22.57
C ALA A 3 19.19 12.95 -21.34
N ILE A 4 19.15 12.16 -20.27
CA ILE A 4 18.38 12.50 -19.07
C ILE A 4 19.33 12.99 -17.98
N PRO A 5 19.15 14.21 -17.47
CA PRO A 5 19.93 14.73 -16.35
C PRO A 5 19.87 13.83 -15.11
N PRO A 6 20.94 13.76 -14.30
CA PRO A 6 21.00 12.88 -13.13
C PRO A 6 20.01 13.26 -12.02
N ASP A 7 19.53 14.50 -12.00
CA ASP A 7 18.55 15.06 -11.08
C ASP A 7 17.09 14.91 -11.58
N CYS A 8 16.89 14.29 -12.73
CA CYS A 8 15.56 14.03 -13.27
C CYS A 8 15.01 12.69 -12.79
N HIS A 9 13.91 12.73 -12.03
CA HIS A 9 13.17 11.54 -11.63
C HIS A 9 12.08 11.20 -12.65
N LEU A 10 12.15 9.99 -13.22
CA LEU A 10 11.09 9.48 -14.09
C LEU A 10 10.17 8.55 -13.30
N LEU A 11 8.87 8.85 -13.34
CA LEU A 11 7.82 8.00 -12.78
C LEU A 11 6.93 7.48 -13.89
N PHE A 12 6.83 6.15 -13.98
CA PHE A 12 5.92 5.47 -14.89
C PHE A 12 4.84 4.74 -14.09
N THR A 13 3.59 4.86 -14.51
CA THR A 13 2.46 4.15 -13.92
C THR A 13 1.75 3.32 -14.97
N SER A 14 1.25 2.15 -14.56
CA SER A 14 0.50 1.25 -15.42
C SER A 14 -0.52 0.50 -14.57
N SER A 15 -1.74 0.36 -15.09
CA SER A 15 -2.78 -0.48 -14.47
C SER A 15 -2.58 -1.97 -14.73
N LYS A 16 -1.66 -2.33 -15.63
CA LYS A 16 -1.33 -3.71 -16.00
C LYS A 16 0.11 -4.03 -15.62
N LYS A 17 0.38 -5.31 -15.40
CA LYS A 17 1.76 -5.81 -15.28
C LYS A 17 2.56 -5.43 -16.53
N LEU A 18 3.83 -5.08 -16.32
CA LEU A 18 4.72 -4.73 -17.39
C LEU A 18 4.94 -5.95 -18.31
N ASP A 19 4.85 -5.72 -19.62
CA ASP A 19 5.08 -6.79 -20.60
C ASP A 19 6.59 -7.06 -20.73
N ARG A 20 7.06 -8.14 -20.11
CA ARG A 20 8.48 -8.56 -20.12
C ARG A 20 9.02 -8.93 -21.50
N ARG A 21 8.18 -9.04 -22.52
CA ARG A 21 8.62 -9.30 -23.90
C ARG A 21 9.16 -8.04 -24.56
N LEU A 22 8.75 -6.86 -24.10
CA LEU A 22 9.17 -5.57 -24.65
C LEU A 22 10.61 -5.23 -24.25
N LYS A 23 11.38 -4.70 -25.20
CA LYS A 23 12.76 -4.24 -24.95
C LYS A 23 12.81 -3.11 -23.91
N SER A 24 11.82 -2.21 -23.92
CA SER A 24 11.69 -1.12 -22.96
C SER A 24 11.49 -1.63 -21.53
N THR A 25 10.61 -2.61 -21.33
CA THR A 25 10.38 -3.22 -20.02
C THR A 25 11.65 -3.84 -19.47
N LYS A 26 12.36 -4.64 -20.27
CA LYS A 26 13.63 -5.26 -19.86
C LYS A 26 14.69 -4.23 -19.48
N TYR A 27 14.74 -3.11 -20.21
CA TYR A 27 15.65 -2.02 -19.90
C TYR A 27 15.30 -1.36 -18.56
N LEU A 28 14.01 -1.09 -18.31
CA LEU A 28 13.54 -0.53 -17.03
C LEU A 28 13.78 -1.50 -15.86
N GLU A 29 13.56 -2.79 -16.03
CA GLU A 29 13.84 -3.81 -14.99
C GLU A 29 15.30 -3.78 -14.51
N GLY A 30 16.26 -3.41 -15.37
CA GLY A 30 17.67 -3.28 -15.00
C GLY A 30 18.10 -1.89 -14.49
N ASN A 31 17.29 -0.85 -14.68
CA ASN A 31 17.70 0.55 -14.43
C ASN A 31 16.73 1.33 -13.52
N ALA A 32 15.60 0.74 -13.12
CA ALA A 32 14.56 1.41 -12.33
C ALA A 32 14.18 0.58 -11.10
N THR A 33 13.65 1.27 -10.09
CA THR A 33 12.99 0.61 -8.95
C THR A 33 11.56 0.28 -9.35
N ILE A 34 11.24 -1.01 -9.46
CA ILE A 34 9.88 -1.48 -9.79
C ILE A 34 9.12 -1.76 -8.49
N ARG A 35 7.90 -1.24 -8.41
CA ARG A 35 6.96 -1.51 -7.32
C ARG A 35 5.64 -2.02 -7.90
N GLU A 36 5.22 -3.21 -7.47
CA GLU A 36 3.93 -3.78 -7.82
C GLU A 36 2.88 -3.42 -6.75
N PHE A 37 1.67 -3.10 -7.20
CA PHE A 37 0.51 -2.79 -6.35
C PHE A 37 -0.61 -3.79 -6.67
N ALA A 38 -0.32 -5.09 -6.49
CA ALA A 38 -1.30 -6.14 -6.75
C ALA A 38 -2.38 -6.14 -5.67
N LEU A 39 -3.63 -6.32 -6.09
CA LEU A 39 -4.74 -6.52 -5.15
C LEU A 39 -4.53 -7.82 -4.38
N ILE A 40 -4.68 -7.76 -3.06
CA ILE A 40 -4.71 -8.94 -2.20
C ILE A 40 -5.99 -9.71 -2.49
N SER A 41 -5.90 -11.03 -2.59
CA SER A 41 -7.09 -11.87 -2.76
C SER A 41 -8.00 -11.78 -1.52
N PRO A 42 -9.34 -11.66 -1.68
CA PRO A 42 -10.26 -11.51 -0.55
C PRO A 42 -10.23 -12.65 0.49
N TRP A 43 -9.82 -13.86 0.09
CA TRP A 43 -9.73 -15.02 0.97
C TRP A 43 -8.38 -15.14 1.71
N ASN A 44 -7.40 -14.29 1.40
CA ASN A 44 -6.10 -14.31 2.05
C ASN A 44 -6.10 -13.38 3.27
N VAL A 45 -6.75 -13.82 4.33
CA VAL A 45 -6.95 -13.03 5.56
C VAL A 45 -5.61 -12.62 6.18
N ASP A 46 -4.60 -13.49 6.21
CA ASP A 46 -3.29 -13.17 6.76
C ASP A 46 -2.61 -12.00 6.02
N ALA A 47 -2.70 -11.98 4.69
CA ALA A 47 -2.16 -10.87 3.90
C ALA A 47 -2.94 -9.55 4.11
N LEU A 48 -4.25 -9.63 4.32
CA LEU A 48 -5.08 -8.48 4.66
C LEU A 48 -4.75 -7.93 6.05
N ILE A 49 -4.55 -8.80 7.03
CA ILE A 49 -4.08 -8.43 8.38
C ILE A 49 -2.74 -7.70 8.29
N HIS A 50 -1.77 -8.26 7.55
CA HIS A 50 -0.47 -7.62 7.37
C HIS A 50 -0.58 -6.25 6.68
N GLN A 51 -1.52 -6.09 5.73
CA GLN A 51 -1.78 -4.79 5.11
C GLN A 51 -2.35 -3.77 6.11
N ILE A 52 -3.28 -4.18 6.96
CA ILE A 52 -3.84 -3.33 8.02
C ILE A 52 -2.77 -2.92 9.02
N GLN A 53 -1.93 -3.87 9.47
CA GLN A 53 -0.79 -3.60 10.35
C GLN A 53 0.17 -2.58 9.75
N ALA A 54 0.53 -2.73 8.47
CA ALA A 54 1.42 -1.80 7.79
C ALA A 54 0.83 -0.37 7.73
N ILE A 55 -0.45 -0.24 7.40
CA ILE A 55 -1.12 1.07 7.32
C ILE A 55 -1.28 1.68 8.72
N ALA A 56 -1.63 0.87 9.73
CA ALA A 56 -1.73 1.33 11.12
C ALA A 56 -0.37 1.83 11.64
N GLN A 57 0.71 1.15 11.28
CA GLN A 57 2.07 1.55 11.62
C GLN A 57 2.46 2.88 10.95
N ASP A 58 2.12 3.07 9.66
CA ASP A 58 2.31 4.34 8.94
C ASP A 58 1.51 5.48 9.57
N LEU A 59 0.31 5.18 10.07
CA LEU A 59 -0.54 6.13 10.78
C LEU A 59 -0.13 6.31 12.26
N GLN A 60 0.82 5.54 12.78
CA GLN A 60 1.19 5.52 14.20
C GLN A 60 -0.01 5.23 15.13
N LEU A 61 -0.95 4.41 14.66
CA LEU A 61 -2.15 4.01 15.39
C LEU A 61 -1.89 2.66 16.08
N PRO A 62 -1.87 2.59 17.43
CA PRO A 62 -1.79 1.31 18.11
C PRO A 62 -3.10 0.53 17.92
N LEU A 63 -2.98 -0.71 17.43
CA LEU A 63 -4.10 -1.64 17.32
C LEU A 63 -3.84 -2.86 18.21
N ALA A 64 -4.90 -3.41 18.78
CA ALA A 64 -4.85 -4.71 19.44
C ALA A 64 -4.96 -5.82 18.38
N ALA A 65 -4.29 -6.96 18.59
CA ALA A 65 -4.22 -8.05 17.61
C ALA A 65 -5.61 -8.57 17.20
N GLU A 66 -6.58 -8.59 18.12
CA GLU A 66 -7.95 -9.00 17.87
C GLU A 66 -8.68 -8.03 16.92
N THR A 67 -8.29 -6.75 16.92
CA THR A 67 -8.89 -5.72 16.06
C THR A 67 -8.43 -5.88 14.62
N GLU A 68 -7.18 -6.30 14.39
CA GLU A 68 -6.61 -6.44 13.05
C GLU A 68 -7.33 -7.51 12.23
N GLY A 69 -7.62 -8.66 12.85
CA GLY A 69 -8.40 -9.74 12.21
C GLY A 69 -9.83 -9.30 11.89
N PHE A 70 -10.50 -8.63 12.84
CA PHE A 70 -11.84 -8.10 12.62
C PHE A 70 -11.88 -7.09 11.45
N LEU A 71 -10.91 -6.18 11.38
CA LEU A 71 -10.82 -5.21 10.30
C LEU A 71 -10.51 -5.88 8.95
N ALA A 72 -9.71 -6.94 8.93
CA ALA A 72 -9.41 -7.69 7.71
C ALA A 72 -10.67 -8.34 7.12
N GLU A 73 -11.50 -8.93 7.97
CA GLU A 73 -12.78 -9.53 7.57
C GLU A 73 -13.80 -8.47 7.14
N ALA A 74 -13.88 -7.34 7.86
CA ALA A 74 -14.88 -6.31 7.61
C ALA A 74 -14.58 -5.45 6.36
N LEU A 75 -13.30 -5.15 6.10
CA LEU A 75 -12.89 -4.21 5.06
C LEU A 75 -12.41 -4.91 3.77
N GLY A 76 -12.01 -6.18 3.86
CA GLY A 76 -11.51 -6.93 2.71
C GLY A 76 -10.27 -6.30 2.09
N ASN A 77 -10.16 -6.33 0.75
CA ASN A 77 -8.98 -5.88 0.02
C ASN A 77 -9.06 -4.43 -0.52
N ASP A 78 -10.05 -3.64 -0.08
CA ASP A 78 -10.15 -2.24 -0.47
C ASP A 78 -9.16 -1.39 0.34
N THR A 79 -7.95 -1.24 -0.20
CA THR A 79 -6.88 -0.47 0.44
C THR A 79 -7.28 0.98 0.71
N ARG A 80 -8.10 1.59 -0.16
CA ARG A 80 -8.55 2.98 0.04
C ARG A 80 -9.52 3.08 1.21
N LEU A 81 -10.42 2.10 1.35
CA LEU A 81 -11.30 2.00 2.50
C LEU A 81 -10.49 1.81 3.79
N ILE A 82 -9.52 0.90 3.82
CA ILE A 82 -8.68 0.64 5.00
C ILE A 82 -7.99 1.93 5.48
N TRP A 83 -7.36 2.70 4.58
CA TRP A 83 -6.75 3.99 4.93
C TRP A 83 -7.75 4.97 5.56
N ASN A 84 -8.96 5.06 5.02
CA ASN A 84 -9.99 5.96 5.54
C ASN A 84 -10.50 5.52 6.91
N GLU A 85 -10.76 4.23 7.11
CA GLU A 85 -11.25 3.70 8.39
C GLU A 85 -10.21 3.85 9.50
N LEU A 86 -8.95 3.49 9.24
CA LEU A 86 -7.86 3.66 10.21
C LEU A 86 -7.58 5.15 10.49
N GLY A 87 -7.67 6.01 9.47
CA GLY A 87 -7.55 7.46 9.65
C GLY A 87 -8.64 8.04 10.56
N LYS A 88 -9.90 7.55 10.41
CA LYS A 88 -11.00 7.91 11.32
C LYS A 88 -10.75 7.42 12.75
N LEU A 89 -10.26 6.20 12.93
CA LEU A 89 -9.93 5.66 14.25
C LEU A 89 -8.84 6.49 14.95
N LYS A 90 -7.81 6.91 14.22
CA LYS A 90 -6.77 7.81 14.74
C LYS A 90 -7.33 9.16 15.17
N LEU A 91 -8.11 9.81 14.30
CA LEU A 91 -8.71 11.10 14.63
C LEU A 91 -9.62 11.00 15.87
N TYR A 92 -10.40 9.91 15.94
CA TYR A 92 -11.25 9.63 17.09
C TYR A 92 -10.43 9.43 18.37
N SER A 93 -9.37 8.62 18.35
CA SER A 93 -8.53 8.41 19.54
C SER A 93 -7.89 9.70 20.02
N GLU A 94 -7.36 10.53 19.12
CA GLU A 94 -6.81 11.84 19.44
C GLU A 94 -7.87 12.76 20.09
N SER A 95 -9.10 12.78 19.57
CA SER A 95 -10.20 13.58 20.15
C SER A 95 -10.63 13.11 21.55
N GLN A 96 -10.52 11.81 21.83
CA GLN A 96 -10.79 11.25 23.16
C GLN A 96 -9.64 11.52 24.14
N THR A 97 -8.45 11.86 23.63
CA THR A 97 -7.25 12.14 24.42
C THR A 97 -7.03 13.66 24.61
N GLY A 98 -8.03 14.49 24.31
CA GLY A 98 -8.03 15.92 24.67
C GLY A 98 -8.09 16.14 26.20
N PRO A 99 -7.71 17.33 26.70
CA PRO A 99 -7.49 17.58 28.14
C PRO A 99 -8.70 17.30 29.03
#